data_AF-A0A3S5CHI9-F1
#
_entry.id   AF-A0A3S5CHI9-F1
#
_cell.length_a   1.000
_cell.length_b   1.000
_cell.length_c   1.000
_cell.angle_alpha   90.00
_cell.angle_beta   90.00
_cell.angle_gamma   90.00
#
_symmetry.space_group_name_H-M   'P 1'
#
loop_
_entity.id
_entity.type
_entity.pdbx_description
1 polymer ?
#
loop_
_entity_poly.entity_id
_entity_poly.type
_entity_poly.pdbx_seq_one_letter_code
_entity_poly.pdbx_strand_id
1 'polypeptide(L)'
;MLDKYKAVNCQIYFNKYKNAMVQIPIKKQIFPIEKHINTNSQQASYEYEGEDVILNMINLYIMAQINYALRESKASEEGARMTAMDSATKNANELINKLTLKLNRSRQDIITKDLTEIIAGAEAI
;
A
#
# COMPACT_ATOMS: atom_id res chain seq x y z
N MET A 1 37.69 -6.60 1.40
CA MET A 1 36.77 -5.49 1.75
C MET A 1 35.38 -5.96 2.22
N LEU A 2 35.04 -7.26 2.11
CA LEU A 2 33.84 -7.87 2.71
C LEU A 2 33.96 -8.21 4.21
N ASP A 3 35.18 -8.22 4.77
CA ASP A 3 35.43 -8.55 6.19
C ASP A 3 34.93 -7.52 7.22
N LYS A 4 34.49 -6.33 6.79
CA LYS A 4 33.96 -5.29 7.70
C LYS A 4 32.44 -5.37 7.94
N TYR A 5 31.69 -6.16 7.16
CA TYR A 5 30.24 -6.30 7.34
C TYR A 5 29.90 -7.74 7.73
N LYS A 6 29.93 -7.97 9.04
CA LYS A 6 29.47 -9.14 9.78
C LYS A 6 27.94 -9.30 9.68
N ALA A 7 27.37 -9.25 8.48
CA ALA A 7 25.94 -9.51 8.26
C ALA A 7 25.73 -11.03 8.14
N VAL A 8 25.59 -11.67 9.29
CA VAL A 8 25.42 -13.14 9.40
C VAL A 8 24.07 -13.60 8.83
N ASN A 9 23.07 -12.71 8.70
CA ASN A 9 21.79 -12.95 8.04
C ASN A 9 21.21 -11.64 7.48
N CYS A 10 20.85 -11.60 6.19
CA CYS A 10 20.21 -10.47 5.53
C CYS A 10 18.82 -10.87 5.02
N GLN A 11 17.79 -10.20 5.56
CA GLN A 11 16.38 -10.46 5.27
C GLN A 11 15.72 -9.16 4.86
N ILE A 12 14.87 -9.23 3.84
CA ILE A 12 14.01 -8.13 3.41
C ILE A 12 12.55 -8.45 3.71
N TYR A 13 11.84 -7.45 4.18
CA TYR A 13 10.40 -7.48 4.38
C TYR A 13 9.77 -6.51 3.40
N PHE A 14 8.84 -7.00 2.60
CA PHE A 14 8.18 -6.19 1.60
C PHE A 14 6.78 -6.71 1.34
N ASN A 15 5.92 -5.86 0.77
CA ASN A 15 4.59 -6.27 0.38
C ASN A 15 4.63 -6.77 -1.05
N LYS A 16 4.26 -8.04 -1.24
CA LYS A 16 4.07 -8.60 -2.58
C LYS A 16 2.71 -8.18 -3.09
N TYR A 17 2.72 -7.55 -4.25
CA TYR A 17 1.54 -7.14 -4.98
C TYR A 17 0.91 -8.37 -5.63
N LYS A 18 -0.29 -8.75 -5.18
CA LYS A 18 -1.10 -9.77 -5.86
C LYS A 18 -2.13 -9.10 -6.76
N ASN A 19 -2.87 -8.14 -6.21
CA ASN A 19 -3.82 -7.29 -6.94
C ASN A 19 -4.09 -6.01 -6.13
N ALA A 20 -4.93 -5.12 -6.66
CA ALA A 20 -5.23 -3.83 -6.03
C ALA A 20 -5.84 -3.94 -4.61
N MET A 21 -6.52 -5.05 -4.29
CA MET A 21 -7.21 -5.23 -3.01
C MET A 21 -6.39 -6.07 -2.00
N VAL A 22 -5.46 -6.90 -2.48
CA VAL A 22 -4.72 -7.87 -1.66
C VAL A 22 -3.22 -7.65 -1.79
N GLN A 23 -2.63 -7.23 -0.68
CA GLN A 23 -1.19 -7.11 -0.49
C GLN A 23 -0.74 -8.11 0.58
N ILE A 24 0.26 -8.93 0.28
CA ILE A 24 0.74 -9.98 1.19
C ILE A 24 2.12 -9.57 1.72
N PRO A 25 2.31 -9.39 3.03
CA PRO A 25 3.62 -9.14 3.60
C PRO A 25 4.46 -10.42 3.50
N ILE A 26 5.62 -10.33 2.87
CA ILE A 26 6.54 -11.45 2.69
C ILE A 26 7.89 -11.12 3.31
N LYS A 27 8.43 -12.12 4.01
CA LYS A 27 9.81 -12.16 4.45
C LYS A 27 10.62 -12.96 3.43
N LYS A 28 11.65 -12.34 2.85
CA LYS A 28 12.58 -13.03 1.94
C LYS A 28 14.01 -12.91 2.45
N GLN A 29 14.71 -14.03 2.56
CA GLN A 29 16.13 -14.05 2.86
C GLN A 29 16.93 -13.81 1.57
N ILE A 30 17.83 -12.82 1.59
CA ILE A 30 18.74 -12.54 0.47
C ILE A 30 20.08 -13.22 0.70
N PHE A 31 20.54 -13.25 1.95
CA PHE A 31 21.81 -13.86 2.33
C PHE A 31 21.69 -14.50 3.72
N PRO A 32 22.27 -15.70 3.96
CA PRO A 32 22.86 -16.62 2.99
C PRO A 32 21.81 -17.17 2.00
N ILE A 33 22.25 -17.41 0.76
CA ILE A 33 21.39 -17.95 -0.31
C ILE A 33 21.07 -19.41 0.02
N GLU A 34 19.78 -19.72 0.14
CA GLU A 34 19.34 -21.10 0.28
C GLU A 34 19.66 -21.87 -1.02
N LYS A 35 20.42 -22.97 -0.90
CA LYS A 35 20.69 -23.86 -2.03
C LYS A 35 19.42 -24.66 -2.34
N HIS A 36 18.71 -24.28 -3.38
CA HIS A 36 17.68 -25.12 -3.97
C HIS A 36 18.34 -26.08 -4.97
N ILE A 37 18.52 -27.35 -4.58
CA ILE A 37 19.10 -28.38 -5.45
C ILE A 37 17.99 -28.84 -6.40
N ASN A 38 17.89 -28.22 -7.58
CA ASN A 38 17.05 -28.74 -8.66
C ASN A 38 17.86 -29.76 -9.46
N THR A 39 17.44 -31.03 -9.43
CA THR A 39 18.09 -32.16 -10.13
C THR A 39 18.04 -32.08 -11.66
N ASN A 40 17.32 -31.10 -12.23
CA ASN A 40 17.12 -30.92 -13.68
C ASN A 40 17.92 -29.73 -14.29
N SER A 41 19.01 -29.29 -13.65
CA SER A 41 19.82 -28.21 -14.22
C SER A 41 20.59 -28.70 -15.45
N GLN A 42 20.21 -28.20 -16.64
CA GLN A 42 21.09 -28.25 -17.81
C GLN A 42 22.39 -27.54 -17.45
N GLN A 43 23.51 -28.25 -17.56
CA GLN A 43 24.82 -27.75 -17.19
C GLN A 43 25.27 -26.73 -18.23
N ALA A 44 24.99 -25.45 -17.96
CA ALA A 44 25.50 -24.37 -18.78
C ALA A 44 27.01 -24.24 -18.57
N SER A 45 27.78 -24.25 -19.67
CA SER A 45 29.20 -23.99 -19.62
C SER A 45 29.41 -22.49 -19.45
N TYR A 46 29.88 -22.09 -18.27
CA TYR A 46 30.24 -20.71 -17.99
C TYR A 46 31.77 -20.59 -18.03
N GLU A 47 32.26 -19.65 -18.82
CA GLU A 47 33.67 -19.27 -18.83
C GLU A 47 33.85 -18.11 -17.84
N TYR A 48 34.56 -18.36 -16.74
CA TYR A 48 34.82 -17.37 -15.69
C TYR A 48 36.32 -17.11 -15.62
N GLU A 49 36.73 -15.86 -15.85
CA GLU A 49 38.11 -15.42 -15.60
C GLU A 49 38.16 -14.52 -14.35
N GLY A 50 38.78 -15.02 -13.27
CA GLY A 50 39.09 -14.25 -12.06
C GLY A 50 38.07 -14.32 -10.91
N GLU A 51 38.55 -14.14 -9.67
CA GLU A 51 37.71 -14.14 -8.45
C GLU A 51 36.73 -12.96 -8.38
N ASP A 52 37.03 -11.85 -9.06
CA ASP A 52 36.22 -10.62 -9.04
C ASP A 52 34.85 -10.78 -9.70
N VAL A 53 34.72 -11.70 -10.67
CA VAL A 53 33.45 -11.92 -11.39
C VAL A 53 32.36 -12.42 -10.45
N ILE A 54 32.71 -13.33 -9.53
CA ILE A 54 31.77 -13.89 -8.55
C ILE A 54 31.31 -12.79 -7.59
N LEU A 55 32.23 -11.94 -7.12
CA LEU A 55 31.91 -10.82 -6.25
C LEU A 55 30.96 -9.82 -6.92
N ASN A 56 31.24 -9.46 -8.17
CA ASN A 56 30.39 -8.58 -8.96
C ASN A 56 28.99 -9.18 -9.20
N MET A 57 28.92 -10.49 -9.45
CA MET A 57 27.65 -11.20 -9.61
C MET A 57 26.80 -11.20 -8.34
N ILE A 58 27.43 -11.39 -7.17
CA ILE A 58 26.75 -11.31 -5.86
C ILE A 58 26.18 -9.90 -5.64
N ASN A 59 26.96 -8.85 -5.93
CA ASN A 59 26.50 -7.46 -5.82
C ASN A 59 25.29 -7.18 -6.75
N LEU A 60 25.38 -7.63 -8.01
CA LEU A 60 24.28 -7.48 -8.97
C LEU A 60 23.02 -8.21 -8.50
N TYR A 61 23.16 -9.41 -7.95
CA TYR A 61 22.04 -10.18 -7.39
C TYR A 61 21.37 -9.43 -6.24
N ILE A 62 22.13 -8.93 -5.26
CA ILE A 62 21.57 -8.20 -4.11
C ILE A 62 20.85 -6.93 -4.59
N MET A 63 21.47 -6.15 -5.47
CA MET A 63 20.84 -4.96 -6.05
C MET A 63 19.54 -5.29 -6.79
N ALA A 64 19.51 -6.38 -7.56
CA ALA A 64 18.31 -6.82 -8.26
C ALA A 64 17.19 -7.23 -7.28
N GLN A 65 17.51 -7.96 -6.21
CA GLN A 65 16.52 -8.36 -5.19
C GLN A 65 15.92 -7.15 -4.45
N ILE A 66 16.75 -6.17 -4.10
CA ILE A 66 16.29 -4.94 -3.45
C ILE A 66 15.38 -4.15 -4.40
N ASN A 67 15.79 -3.97 -5.66
CA ASN A 67 14.98 -3.28 -6.66
C ASN A 67 13.63 -3.98 -6.92
N TYR A 68 13.63 -5.32 -6.95
CA TYR A 68 12.40 -6.10 -7.08
C TYR A 68 11.46 -5.84 -5.89
N ALA A 69 11.96 -5.96 -4.66
CA ALA A 69 11.17 -5.76 -3.44
C ALA A 69 10.62 -4.33 -3.31
N LEU A 70 11.41 -3.34 -3.72
CA LEU A 70 11.00 -1.93 -3.72
C LEU A 70 9.84 -1.69 -4.70
N ARG A 71 9.93 -2.23 -5.92
CA ARG A 71 8.88 -2.08 -6.94
C ARG A 71 7.59 -2.79 -6.54
N GLU A 72 7.70 -3.99 -5.98
CA GLU A 72 6.56 -4.74 -5.42
C GLU A 72 5.87 -3.97 -4.28
N SER A 73 6.66 -3.39 -3.37
CA SER A 73 6.13 -2.57 -2.28
C SER A 73 5.43 -1.33 -2.81
N LYS A 74 6.00 -0.67 -3.83
CA LYS A 74 5.42 0.53 -4.40
C LYS A 74 4.09 0.25 -5.10
N ALA A 75 4.01 -0.82 -5.88
CA ALA A 75 2.74 -1.26 -6.47
C ALA A 75 1.69 -1.60 -5.40
N SER A 76 2.10 -2.29 -4.34
CA SER A 76 1.25 -2.62 -3.19
C SER A 76 0.75 -1.37 -2.45
N GLU A 77 1.61 -0.38 -2.25
CA GLU A 77 1.27 0.89 -1.60
C GLU A 77 0.18 1.64 -2.38
N GLU A 78 0.34 1.79 -3.70
CA GLU A 78 -0.65 2.49 -4.52
C GLU A 78 -1.98 1.75 -4.59
N GLY A 79 -1.97 0.41 -4.68
CA GLY A 79 -3.21 -0.39 -4.64
C GLY A 79 -3.95 -0.26 -3.31
N ALA A 80 -3.22 -0.33 -2.19
CA ALA A 80 -3.78 -0.14 -0.85
C ALA A 80 -4.31 1.28 -0.67
N ARG A 81 -3.58 2.30 -1.16
CA ARG A 81 -4.02 3.70 -1.12
C ARG A 81 -5.31 3.89 -1.90
N MET A 82 -5.41 3.35 -3.11
CA MET A 82 -6.62 3.45 -3.94
C MET A 82 -7.84 2.88 -3.21
N THR A 83 -7.72 1.68 -2.64
CA THR A 83 -8.80 1.03 -1.89
C THR A 83 -9.21 1.81 -0.63
N ALA A 84 -8.23 2.36 0.09
CA ALA A 84 -8.48 3.19 1.27
C ALA A 84 -9.21 4.51 0.90
N MET A 85 -8.81 5.15 -0.19
CA MET A 85 -9.41 6.40 -0.68
C MET A 85 -10.82 6.17 -1.24
N ASP A 86 -11.05 5.05 -1.93
CA ASP A 86 -12.39 4.67 -2.38
C ASP A 86 -13.34 4.49 -1.19
N SER A 87 -12.86 3.83 -0.12
CA SER A 87 -13.63 3.65 1.11
C SER A 87 -13.89 4.98 1.81
N ALA A 88 -12.89 5.87 1.89
CA ALA A 88 -13.05 7.22 2.45
C ALA A 88 -14.08 8.04 1.66
N THR A 89 -14.05 7.98 0.32
CA THR A 89 -14.99 8.69 -0.56
C THR A 89 -16.43 8.20 -0.36
N LYS A 90 -16.62 6.88 -0.25
CA LYS A 90 -17.93 6.30 0.07
C LYS A 90 -18.45 6.79 1.42
N ASN A 91 -17.61 6.75 2.46
CA ASN A 91 -17.97 7.22 3.80
C ASN A 91 -18.30 8.73 3.82
N ALA A 92 -17.56 9.54 3.06
CA ALA A 92 -17.83 10.97 2.93
C ALA A 92 -19.20 11.22 2.26
N ASN A 93 -19.52 10.49 1.19
CA ASN A 93 -20.83 10.61 0.53
C ASN A 93 -21.99 10.22 1.45
N GLU A 94 -21.83 9.17 2.27
CA GLU A 94 -22.82 8.82 3.28
C GLU A 94 -23.03 9.94 4.30
N LEU A 95 -21.94 10.61 4.73
CA LEU A 95 -22.02 11.74 5.65
C LEU A 95 -22.73 12.94 5.00
N ILE A 96 -22.40 13.25 3.75
CA ILE A 96 -23.03 14.34 2.98
C ILE A 96 -24.55 14.10 2.90
N ASN A 97 -24.98 12.88 2.60
CA ASN A 97 -26.41 12.55 2.53
C ASN A 97 -27.10 12.78 3.89
N LYS A 98 -26.49 12.32 4.99
CA LYS A 98 -27.03 12.51 6.34
C LYS A 98 -27.13 13.99 6.72
N LEU A 99 -26.08 14.77 6.44
CA LEU A 99 -26.06 16.21 6.71
C LEU A 99 -27.06 16.97 5.84
N THR A 100 -27.26 16.56 4.59
CA THR A 100 -28.25 17.15 3.68
C THR A 100 -29.68 16.95 4.20
N LEU A 101 -29.99 15.74 4.69
CA LEU A 101 -31.29 15.47 5.33
C LEU A 101 -31.49 16.34 6.58
N LYS A 102 -30.45 16.46 7.43
CA LYS A 102 -30.49 17.32 8.62
C LYS A 102 -30.69 18.81 8.26
N LEU A 103 -30.01 19.28 7.21
CA LEU A 103 -30.12 20.65 6.72
C LEU A 103 -31.54 20.95 6.24
N ASN A 104 -32.14 20.07 5.45
CA ASN A 104 -33.50 20.24 4.97
C ASN A 104 -34.52 20.23 6.11
N ARG A 105 -34.36 19.35 7.10
CA ARG A 105 -35.20 19.32 8.29
C ARG A 105 -35.08 20.64 9.08
N SER A 106 -33.85 21.08 9.37
CA SER A 106 -33.63 22.35 10.08
C SER A 106 -34.18 23.55 9.31
N ARG A 107 -34.12 23.52 7.97
CA ARG A 107 -34.71 24.57 7.13
C ARG A 107 -36.23 24.61 7.27
N GLN A 108 -36.89 23.46 7.30
CA GLN A 108 -38.33 23.37 7.52
C GLN A 108 -38.71 23.87 8.92
N ASP A 109 -37.95 23.47 9.95
CA ASP A 109 -38.17 23.92 11.33
C ASP A 109 -38.11 25.46 11.43
N ILE A 110 -37.13 26.10 10.77
CA ILE A 110 -37.02 27.56 10.70
C ILE A 110 -38.23 28.18 9.97
N ILE A 111 -38.59 27.70 8.79
CA ILE A 111 -39.75 28.22 8.03
C ILE A 111 -41.04 28.13 8.88
N THR A 112 -41.25 26.99 9.56
CA THR A 112 -42.42 26.82 10.42
C THR A 112 -42.40 27.78 11.60
N LYS A 113 -41.23 28.01 12.21
CA LYS A 113 -41.07 28.94 13.32
C LYS A 113 -41.37 30.37 12.88
N ASP A 114 -40.79 30.82 11.78
CA ASP A 114 -41.02 32.17 11.24
C ASP A 114 -42.51 32.37 10.92
N LEU A 115 -43.17 31.38 10.30
CA LEU A 115 -44.62 31.44 10.02
C LEU A 115 -45.45 31.50 11.31
N THR A 116 -45.11 30.72 12.34
CA THR A 116 -45.82 30.78 13.63
C THR A 116 -45.65 32.12 14.32
N GLU A 117 -44.47 32.75 14.24
CA GLU A 117 -44.22 34.09 14.79
C GLU A 117 -45.04 35.17 14.06
N ILE A 118 -45.14 35.08 12.72
CA ILE A 118 -45.96 36.00 11.91
C ILE A 118 -47.44 35.90 12.29
N ILE A 119 -47.98 34.69 12.42
CA ILE A 119 -49.40 34.48 12.76
C ILE A 119 -49.70 34.98 14.17
N ALA A 120 -48.86 34.62 15.15
CA ALA A 120 -49.03 35.08 16.53
C ALA A 120 -48.94 36.61 16.66
N GLY A 121 -48.06 37.26 15.90
CA GLY A 121 -47.95 38.71 15.85
C GLY A 121 -49.17 39.39 15.21
N ALA A 122 -49.77 38.77 14.19
CA ALA A 122 -50.99 39.28 13.55
C ALA A 122 -52.24 39.11 14.43
N GLU A 123 -52.35 38.04 15.22
CA GLU A 123 -53.47 37.83 16.16
C GLU A 123 -53.41 38.72 17.42
N ALA A 124 -52.24 39.28 17.73
CA ALA A 124 -52.04 40.14 18.90
C ALA A 124 -52.40 41.63 18.67
N ILE A 125 -52.82 41.99 17.46
CA ILE A 125 -53.25 43.35 17.04
C ILE A 125 -54.78 43.38 16.96
#